data_AF-A0A5B7ECP1-F1
#
_entry.id   AF-A0A5B7ECP1-F1
#
_cell.length_a   1.000
_cell.length_b   1.000
_cell.length_c   1.000
_cell.angle_alpha   90.00
_cell.angle_beta   90.00
_cell.angle_gamma   90.00
#
_symmetry.space_group_name_H-M   'P 1'
#
loop_
_entity.id
_entity.type
_entity.pdbx_description
1 polymer ?
#
loop_
_entity_poly.entity_id
_entity_poly.type
_entity_poly.pdbx_seq_one_letter_code
_entity_poly.pdbx_strand_id
1 'polypeptide(L)'
;MTVVHLTITGKPFLFAIFGGSFLSLTKLWFPAVTAVAMAEGTQTRRNGRPYSSGEKAIALRVLDFFRNEVFTTKMETELEIIRSFKGYGSVCKISGTLQERNERGWPALTAKEEKNRGSPVLDSVDSFDEACIRRIILAFYEKGEIPTLKNILTKVKEAPVNFEGSLTSLYKVIKRMGFS
;
A
#
# COMPACT_ATOMS: atom_id res chain seq x y z
N MET A 1 -15.12 -14.89 -52.25
CA MET A 1 -14.84 -15.10 -50.81
C MET A 1 -15.28 -16.51 -50.45
N THR A 2 -14.34 -17.41 -50.21
CA THR A 2 -14.62 -18.80 -49.83
C THR A 2 -14.49 -18.91 -48.31
N VAL A 3 -15.58 -19.30 -47.65
CA VAL A 3 -15.61 -19.54 -46.19
C VAL A 3 -15.51 -21.04 -45.98
N VAL A 4 -14.44 -21.48 -45.32
CA VAL A 4 -14.23 -22.89 -44.98
C VAL A 4 -14.48 -23.07 -43.50
N HIS A 5 -15.42 -23.96 -43.16
CA HIS A 5 -15.75 -24.31 -41.79
C HIS A 5 -14.91 -25.52 -41.36
N LEU A 6 -14.04 -25.33 -40.36
CA LEU A 6 -13.30 -26.42 -39.71
C LEU A 6 -13.68 -26.46 -38.23
N THR A 7 -14.23 -27.59 -37.78
CA THR A 7 -14.62 -27.82 -36.38
C THR A 7 -13.58 -28.68 -35.69
N ILE A 8 -12.87 -28.09 -34.73
CA ILE A 8 -12.03 -28.82 -33.77
C ILE A 8 -12.56 -28.47 -32.38
N THR A 9 -12.88 -29.49 -31.59
CA THR A 9 -13.35 -29.43 -30.18
C THR A 9 -14.61 -28.59 -29.89
N GLY A 10 -15.59 -28.62 -30.79
CA GLY A 10 -16.97 -28.19 -30.48
C GLY A 10 -17.19 -26.68 -30.30
N LYS A 11 -16.22 -25.84 -30.66
CA LYS A 11 -16.39 -24.37 -30.72
C LYS A 11 -16.12 -23.89 -32.14
N PRO A 12 -17.05 -23.16 -32.78
CA PRO A 12 -16.83 -22.64 -34.12
C PRO A 12 -15.83 -21.49 -34.07
N PHE A 13 -14.70 -21.65 -34.75
CA PHE A 13 -13.75 -20.58 -35.01
C PHE A 13 -13.95 -20.07 -36.44
N LEU A 14 -14.18 -18.76 -36.57
CA LEU A 14 -14.32 -18.09 -37.85
C LEU A 14 -12.95 -17.48 -38.22
N PHE A 15 -12.34 -17.96 -39.31
CA PHE A 15 -11.14 -17.33 -39.87
C PHE A 15 -11.53 -16.62 -41.17
N ALA A 16 -11.30 -15.31 -41.22
CA ALA A 16 -11.40 -14.52 -42.43
C ALA A 16 -10.00 -14.43 -43.07
N ILE A 17 -9.85 -14.99 -44.27
CA ILE A 17 -8.62 -14.86 -45.07
C ILE A 17 -8.70 -13.55 -45.83
N PHE A 18 -7.99 -12.53 -45.34
CA PHE A 18 -7.73 -11.31 -46.12
C PHE A 18 -6.46 -11.52 -46.95
N GLY A 19 -6.62 -11.38 -48.27
CA GLY A 19 -5.51 -11.47 -49.20
C GLY A 19 -4.57 -10.27 -49.08
N GLY A 20 -3.27 -10.56 -49.05
CA GLY A 20 -2.22 -9.59 -49.30
C GLY A 20 -1.26 -9.39 -48.12
N SER A 21 0.00 -9.74 -48.36
CA SER A 21 1.19 -9.47 -47.54
C SER A 21 1.61 -10.57 -46.55
N PHE A 22 2.48 -11.41 -47.08
CA PHE A 22 3.28 -12.42 -46.42
C PHE A 22 4.44 -11.73 -45.67
N LEU A 23 4.34 -11.57 -44.35
CA LEU A 23 5.48 -11.22 -43.50
C LEU A 23 5.92 -12.44 -42.70
N SER A 24 7.08 -12.93 -43.10
CA SER A 24 7.91 -13.92 -42.42
C SER A 24 8.55 -13.32 -41.16
N LEU A 25 8.46 -13.99 -40.00
CA LEU A 25 9.65 -14.43 -39.23
C LEU A 25 9.22 -15.13 -37.91
N THR A 26 9.47 -16.43 -37.88
CA THR A 26 9.94 -17.24 -36.74
C THR A 26 9.78 -16.68 -35.32
N LYS A 27 8.81 -17.22 -34.59
CA LYS A 27 8.96 -17.51 -33.15
C LYS A 27 8.41 -18.91 -32.91
N LEU A 28 9.29 -19.90 -33.07
CA LEU A 28 9.12 -21.24 -32.51
C LEU A 28 9.02 -21.08 -30.98
N TRP A 29 7.80 -21.05 -30.47
CA TRP A 29 7.54 -21.15 -29.05
C TRP A 29 7.40 -22.63 -28.71
N PHE A 30 8.45 -23.20 -28.14
CA PHE A 30 8.43 -24.51 -27.48
C PHE A 30 7.41 -24.48 -26.32
N PRO A 31 6.37 -25.34 -26.30
CA PRO A 31 5.67 -25.58 -25.05
C PRO A 31 6.62 -26.33 -24.12
N ALA A 32 7.30 -25.58 -23.26
CA ALA A 32 8.07 -26.13 -22.16
C ALA A 32 7.11 -26.90 -21.26
N VAL A 33 7.32 -28.21 -21.28
CA VAL A 33 7.14 -29.19 -20.20
C VAL A 33 6.57 -28.58 -18.92
N THR A 34 5.37 -29.05 -18.62
CA THR A 34 4.70 -29.05 -17.32
C THR A 34 5.66 -29.37 -16.17
N ALA A 35 6.14 -28.33 -15.48
CA ALA A 35 6.60 -28.41 -14.10
C ALA A 35 5.39 -28.19 -13.17
N VAL A 36 4.55 -29.22 -13.05
CA VAL A 36 3.54 -29.33 -11.99
C VAL A 36 4.22 -30.02 -10.82
N ALA A 37 4.53 -29.25 -9.78
CA ALA A 37 4.35 -29.59 -8.37
C ALA A 37 5.30 -28.75 -7.50
N MET A 38 4.74 -28.23 -6.40
CA MET A 38 5.45 -27.65 -5.25
C MET A 38 5.78 -26.15 -5.29
N ALA A 39 4.74 -25.32 -5.27
CA ALA A 39 4.78 -24.06 -4.50
C ALA A 39 3.39 -23.47 -4.23
N GLU A 40 2.39 -24.27 -3.87
CA GLU A 40 1.16 -23.74 -3.24
C GLU A 40 1.44 -23.47 -1.75
N GLY A 41 2.25 -22.44 -1.52
CA GLY A 41 2.29 -21.75 -0.24
C GLY A 41 1.61 -20.41 -0.46
N THR A 42 0.29 -20.36 -0.30
CA THR A 42 -0.47 -19.11 -0.18
C THR A 42 0.07 -18.33 1.01
N GLN A 43 1.06 -17.46 0.76
CA GLN A 43 1.48 -16.44 1.71
C GLN A 43 0.35 -15.45 1.85
N THR A 44 -0.60 -15.78 2.73
CA THR A 44 -1.49 -14.79 3.32
C THR A 44 -0.57 -13.73 3.93
N ARG A 45 -0.51 -12.55 3.31
CA ARG A 45 0.24 -11.39 3.82
C ARG A 45 -0.45 -10.92 5.09
N ARG A 46 -0.14 -11.59 6.21
CA ARG A 46 -0.42 -11.06 7.54
C ARG A 46 0.47 -9.83 7.67
N ASN A 47 -0.14 -8.65 7.67
CA ASN A 47 0.52 -7.39 7.99
C ASN A 47 0.95 -7.44 9.46
N GLY A 48 2.02 -8.18 9.74
CA GLY A 48 2.58 -8.30 11.07
C GLY A 48 3.12 -6.96 11.56
N ARG A 49 3.11 -6.78 12.88
CA ARG A 49 3.70 -5.63 13.55
C ARG A 49 5.14 -5.41 13.04
N PRO A 50 5.54 -4.15 12.77
CA PRO A 50 6.93 -3.86 12.42
C PRO A 50 7.87 -4.27 13.56
N TYR A 51 9.02 -4.86 13.22
CA TYR A 51 10.05 -5.22 14.20
C TYR A 51 10.52 -3.99 14.97
N SER A 52 10.66 -4.16 16.28
CA SER A 52 11.28 -3.18 17.18
C SER A 52 12.76 -2.99 16.85
N SER A 53 13.34 -1.86 17.29
CA SER A 53 14.76 -1.57 17.11
C SER A 53 15.66 -2.63 17.74
N GLY A 54 15.27 -3.18 18.90
CA GLY A 54 15.98 -4.27 19.56
C GLY A 54 15.98 -5.57 18.75
N GLU A 55 14.82 -5.98 18.23
CA GLU A 55 14.71 -7.18 17.37
C GLU A 55 15.55 -7.05 16.09
N LYS A 56 15.54 -5.87 15.46
CA LYS A 56 16.40 -5.58 14.29
C LYS A 56 17.89 -5.67 14.65
N ALA A 57 18.30 -5.12 15.79
CA ALA A 57 19.69 -5.17 16.24
C ALA A 57 20.16 -6.60 16.48
N ILE A 58 19.33 -7.44 17.10
CA ILE A 58 19.62 -8.87 17.31
C ILE A 58 19.76 -9.59 15.96
N ALA A 59 18.80 -9.38 15.04
CA ALA A 59 18.86 -10.00 13.71
C ALA A 59 20.12 -9.60 12.93
N LEU A 60 20.55 -8.34 13.01
CA LEU A 60 21.79 -7.87 12.39
C LEU A 60 23.04 -8.47 13.03
N ARG A 61 23.09 -8.61 14.36
CA ARG A 61 24.21 -9.27 15.05
C ARG A 61 24.34 -10.73 14.65
N VAL A 62 23.22 -11.45 14.58
CA VAL A 62 23.19 -12.85 14.14
C VAL A 62 23.68 -12.96 12.69
N LEU A 63 23.26 -12.04 11.83
CA LEU A 63 23.70 -12.02 10.43
C LEU A 63 25.19 -11.68 10.29
N ASP A 64 25.71 -10.72 11.06
CA ASP A 64 27.13 -10.36 11.09
C ASP A 64 27.98 -11.54 11.65
N PHE A 65 27.48 -12.27 12.65
CA PHE A 65 28.10 -13.48 13.18
C PHE A 65 28.24 -14.57 12.11
N PHE A 66 27.16 -14.90 11.40
CA PHE A 66 27.22 -15.89 10.32
C PHE A 66 28.13 -15.44 9.16
N ARG A 67 28.17 -14.14 8.83
CA ARG A 67 29.11 -13.61 7.82
C ARG A 67 30.57 -13.69 8.26
N ASN A 68 30.86 -13.60 9.55
CA ASN A 68 32.25 -13.65 10.02
C ASN A 68 32.72 -15.11 10.20
N GLU A 69 31.85 -16.01 10.65
CA GLU A 69 32.21 -17.42 10.86
C GLU A 69 32.20 -18.27 9.57
N VAL A 70 31.24 -18.05 8.67
CA VAL A 70 31.10 -18.89 7.46
C VAL A 70 32.21 -18.62 6.44
N PHE A 71 32.72 -17.39 6.36
CA PHE A 71 33.78 -17.05 5.40
C PHE A 71 35.18 -17.49 5.83
N THR A 72 35.39 -17.84 7.11
CA THR A 72 36.68 -18.35 7.59
C THR A 72 36.91 -19.83 7.34
N THR A 73 35.84 -20.62 7.10
CA THR A 73 35.95 -22.06 6.86
C THR A 73 34.94 -22.54 5.80
N LYS A 74 35.41 -22.67 4.56
CA LYS A 74 34.91 -23.56 3.49
C LYS A 74 33.67 -23.11 2.70
N MET A 75 33.85 -23.09 1.38
CA MET A 75 32.92 -22.78 0.28
C MET A 75 31.78 -23.80 0.06
N GLU A 76 31.39 -24.62 1.05
CA GLU A 76 30.45 -25.74 0.81
C GLU A 76 29.06 -25.59 1.46
N THR A 77 28.77 -24.49 2.16
CA THR A 77 27.55 -24.36 2.99
C THR A 77 26.52 -23.33 2.52
N GLU A 78 26.68 -22.68 1.36
CA GLU A 78 25.74 -21.63 0.91
C GLU A 78 24.30 -22.15 0.78
N LEU A 79 24.10 -23.41 0.35
CA LEU A 79 22.77 -24.01 0.22
C LEU A 79 22.12 -24.40 1.56
N GLU A 80 22.89 -24.72 2.59
CA GLU A 80 22.39 -25.04 3.93
C GLU A 80 22.04 -23.79 4.73
N ILE A 81 22.79 -22.71 4.53
CA ILE A 81 22.50 -21.38 5.11
C ILE A 81 21.21 -20.82 4.48
N ILE A 82 21.02 -20.98 3.17
CA ILE A 82 19.77 -20.57 2.50
C ILE A 82 18.58 -21.44 2.95
N ARG A 83 18.78 -22.75 3.22
CA ARG A 83 17.72 -23.63 3.76
C ARG A 83 17.33 -23.29 5.20
N SER A 84 18.28 -22.95 6.06
CA SER A 84 18.02 -22.58 7.46
C SER A 84 17.40 -21.18 7.60
N PHE A 85 17.65 -20.27 6.66
CA PHE A 85 17.03 -18.94 6.64
C PHE A 85 15.54 -18.92 6.21
N LYS A 86 14.99 -20.03 5.70
CA LYS A 86 13.56 -20.12 5.33
C LYS A 86 12.59 -19.93 6.52
N GLY A 87 13.07 -19.99 7.76
CA GLY A 87 12.28 -19.74 8.98
C GLY A 87 12.19 -18.27 9.41
N TYR A 88 13.11 -17.42 8.96
CA TYR A 88 13.19 -16.02 9.39
C TYR A 88 12.85 -15.09 8.22
N GLY A 89 11.65 -14.53 8.27
CA GLY A 89 11.10 -13.44 7.45
C GLY A 89 11.82 -13.07 6.14
N SER A 90 11.09 -13.20 5.02
CA SER A 90 11.39 -12.68 3.66
C SER A 90 12.69 -11.86 3.54
N VAL A 91 13.68 -12.44 2.85
CA VAL A 91 14.99 -11.86 2.50
C VAL A 91 14.90 -10.39 2.04
N CYS A 92 13.80 -10.01 1.38
CA CYS A 92 13.54 -8.64 0.93
C CYS A 92 13.42 -7.59 2.05
N LYS A 93 13.02 -7.97 3.27
CA LYS A 93 12.93 -7.03 4.41
C LYS A 93 14.31 -6.74 5.00
N ILE A 94 15.21 -7.72 4.96
CA ILE A 94 16.56 -7.62 5.50
C ILE A 94 17.42 -6.76 4.58
N SER A 95 17.32 -6.95 3.26
CA SER A 95 18.03 -6.11 2.28
C SER A 95 17.67 -4.63 2.42
N GLY A 96 16.38 -4.31 2.61
CA GLY A 96 15.94 -2.94 2.86
C GLY A 96 16.53 -2.32 4.13
N THR A 97 16.60 -3.08 5.23
CA THR A 97 17.24 -2.62 6.48
C THR A 97 18.76 -2.50 6.38
N LEU A 98 19.40 -3.31 5.54
CA LEU A 98 20.85 -3.26 5.31
C LEU A 98 21.22 -2.03 4.45
N GLN A 99 20.41 -1.72 3.44
CA GLN A 99 20.57 -0.49 2.65
C GLN A 99 20.39 0.76 3.53
N GLU A 100 19.34 0.79 4.37
CA GLU A 100 19.11 1.89 5.32
C GLU A 100 20.27 2.06 6.31
N ARG A 101 20.90 0.96 6.74
CA ARG A 101 22.13 0.96 7.58
C ARG A 101 23.32 1.59 6.86
N ASN A 102 23.54 1.25 5.59
CA ASN A 102 24.65 1.78 4.81
C ASN A 102 24.48 3.28 4.50
N GLU A 103 23.24 3.73 4.28
CA GLU A 103 22.96 5.13 3.97
C GLU A 103 23.00 6.05 5.20
N ARG A 104 22.59 5.57 6.38
CA ARG A 104 22.43 6.41 7.59
C ARG A 104 23.51 6.21 8.67
N GLY A 105 24.31 5.16 8.56
CA GLY A 105 25.29 4.80 9.60
C GLY A 105 24.64 4.24 10.88
N TRP A 106 25.46 3.52 11.67
CA TRP A 106 25.07 3.14 13.03
C TRP A 106 25.13 4.36 13.96
N PRO A 107 24.15 4.60 14.85
CA PRO A 107 23.03 3.77 15.29
C PRO A 107 21.67 4.44 15.01
N ALA A 108 21.32 4.77 13.77
CA ALA A 108 20.05 5.45 13.47
C ALA A 108 18.88 4.47 13.24
N LEU A 109 18.57 3.61 14.22
CA LEU A 109 17.26 2.94 14.29
C LEU A 109 16.27 3.82 15.09
N THR A 110 16.28 5.13 14.85
CA THR A 110 15.24 6.01 15.37
C THR A 110 13.91 5.58 14.76
N ALA A 111 12.87 5.51 15.61
CA ALA A 111 11.54 5.14 15.18
C ALA A 111 11.18 5.98 13.94
N LYS A 112 10.72 5.31 12.88
CA LYS A 112 10.30 5.98 11.64
C LYS A 112 9.30 7.06 12.06
N GLU A 113 9.64 8.32 11.82
CA GLU A 113 8.78 9.45 12.13
C GLU A 113 7.38 9.14 11.59
N GLU A 114 6.41 9.14 12.49
CA GLU A 114 5.03 8.91 12.11
C GLU A 114 4.68 10.00 11.11
N LYS A 115 4.42 9.58 9.86
CA LYS A 115 4.00 10.52 8.82
C LYS A 115 2.61 11.02 9.21
N ASN A 116 2.56 12.15 9.87
CA ASN A 116 1.35 12.92 10.08
C ASN A 116 0.85 13.33 8.70
N ARG A 117 -0.01 12.51 8.12
CA ARG A 117 -0.80 12.90 6.96
C ARG A 117 -1.77 13.95 7.47
N GLY A 118 -1.39 15.22 7.36
CA GLY A 118 -2.32 16.33 7.57
C GLY A 118 -3.59 16.04 6.79
N SER A 119 -4.75 16.26 7.41
CA SER A 119 -6.00 16.15 6.69
C SER A 119 -6.19 17.46 5.92
N PRO A 120 -6.06 17.47 4.58
CA PRO A 120 -6.00 18.71 3.80
C PRO A 120 -7.25 19.59 4.00
N VAL A 121 -8.39 18.96 4.30
CA VAL A 121 -9.66 19.65 4.58
C VAL A 121 -9.64 20.48 5.86
N LEU A 122 -8.82 20.13 6.85
CA LEU A 122 -8.72 20.95 8.07
C LEU A 122 -7.83 22.17 7.86
N ASP A 123 -6.83 22.04 7.00
CA ASP A 123 -5.87 23.10 6.71
C ASP A 123 -6.48 24.16 5.77
N SER A 124 -7.56 23.83 5.05
CA SER A 124 -8.23 24.73 4.12
C SER A 124 -9.29 25.64 4.75
N VAL A 125 -9.65 25.44 6.02
CA VAL A 125 -10.68 26.24 6.70
C VAL A 125 -10.01 27.48 7.30
N ASP A 126 -10.36 28.66 6.79
CA ASP A 126 -9.83 29.92 7.30
C ASP A 126 -10.59 30.38 8.56
N SER A 127 -10.00 31.31 9.30
CA SER A 127 -10.61 31.98 10.46
C SER A 127 -11.97 32.62 10.15
N PHE A 128 -12.18 33.08 8.90
CA PHE A 128 -13.46 33.59 8.43
C PHE A 128 -14.54 32.50 8.39
N ASP A 129 -14.21 31.33 7.84
CA ASP A 129 -15.13 30.19 7.76
C ASP A 129 -15.50 29.70 9.17
N GLU A 130 -14.53 29.66 10.08
CA GLU A 130 -14.77 29.33 11.49
C GLU A 130 -15.78 30.31 12.13
N ALA A 131 -15.66 31.62 11.85
CA ALA A 131 -16.60 32.62 12.34
C ALA A 131 -18.01 32.43 11.75
N CYS A 132 -18.11 32.11 10.45
CA CYS A 132 -19.38 31.81 9.80
C CYS A 132 -20.04 30.55 10.38
N ILE A 133 -19.29 29.46 10.57
CA ILE A 133 -19.79 28.22 11.17
C ILE A 133 -20.27 28.48 12.60
N ARG A 134 -19.52 29.26 13.40
CA ARG A 134 -19.93 29.65 14.76
C ARG A 134 -21.26 30.39 14.75
N ARG A 135 -21.46 31.33 13.81
CA ARG A 135 -22.73 32.05 13.67
C ARG A 135 -23.90 31.13 13.30
N ILE A 136 -23.67 30.16 12.42
CA ILE A 136 -24.68 29.15 12.06
C ILE A 136 -25.08 28.33 13.29
N ILE A 137 -24.11 27.89 14.10
CA ILE A 137 -24.38 27.13 15.33
C ILE A 137 -25.21 27.97 16.32
N LEU A 138 -24.83 29.23 16.54
CA LEU A 138 -25.57 30.14 17.41
C LEU A 138 -27.02 30.35 16.94
N ALA A 139 -27.24 30.45 15.63
CA ALA A 139 -28.58 30.60 15.06
C ALA A 139 -29.50 29.38 15.34
N PHE A 140 -28.95 28.17 15.54
CA PHE A 140 -29.75 27.02 15.99
C PHE A 140 -30.19 27.17 17.45
N TYR A 141 -29.29 27.63 18.32
CA TYR A 141 -29.61 27.90 19.72
C TYR A 141 -30.65 29.02 19.88
N GLU A 142 -30.55 30.09 19.07
CA GLU A 142 -31.54 31.18 19.04
C GLU A 142 -32.94 30.68 18.66
N LYS A 143 -33.03 29.64 17.83
CA LYS A 143 -34.30 28.99 17.45
C LYS A 143 -34.79 27.97 18.47
N GLY A 144 -34.00 27.64 19.49
CA GLY A 144 -34.30 26.55 20.44
C GLY A 144 -34.16 25.15 19.85
N GLU A 145 -33.46 24.99 18.72
CA GLU A 145 -33.19 23.70 18.10
C GLU A 145 -31.81 23.17 18.55
N ILE A 146 -31.69 21.85 18.73
CA ILE A 146 -30.41 21.22 19.08
C ILE A 146 -29.51 21.15 17.82
N PRO A 147 -28.33 21.79 17.81
CA PRO A 147 -27.46 21.83 16.65
C PRO A 147 -26.82 20.45 16.40
N THR A 148 -27.46 19.67 15.54
CA THR A 148 -26.95 18.35 15.14
C THR A 148 -25.98 18.51 13.97
N LEU A 149 -24.89 17.73 13.95
CA LEU A 149 -23.87 17.78 12.88
C LEU A 149 -24.46 17.70 11.46
N LYS A 150 -25.52 16.92 11.26
CA LYS A 150 -26.21 16.80 9.96
C LYS A 150 -26.88 18.11 9.54
N ASN A 151 -27.53 18.80 10.47
CA ASN A 151 -28.23 20.07 10.22
C ASN A 151 -27.23 21.22 10.02
N ILE A 152 -26.11 21.18 10.74
CA ILE A 152 -25.02 22.14 10.53
C ILE A 152 -24.40 21.92 9.15
N LEU A 153 -24.12 20.66 8.77
CA LEU A 153 -23.48 20.36 7.49
C LEU A 153 -24.33 20.82 6.30
N THR A 154 -25.66 20.65 6.35
CA THR A 154 -26.54 21.15 5.27
C THR A 154 -26.44 22.66 5.13
N LYS A 155 -26.39 23.40 6.24
CA LYS A 155 -26.27 24.87 6.24
C LYS A 155 -24.88 25.37 5.86
N VAL A 156 -23.82 24.67 6.27
CA VAL A 156 -22.43 25.05 6.01
C VAL A 156 -22.00 24.74 4.57
N LYS A 157 -22.72 23.85 3.87
CA LYS A 157 -22.57 23.64 2.42
C LYS A 157 -23.16 24.77 1.57
N GLU A 158 -24.05 25.59 2.15
CA GLU A 158 -24.61 26.76 1.48
C GLU A 158 -23.61 27.94 1.54
N ALA A 159 -23.82 28.96 0.69
CA ALA A 159 -23.06 30.20 0.76
C ALA A 159 -23.33 30.90 2.12
N PRO A 160 -22.31 31.51 2.77
CA PRO A 160 -21.04 31.95 2.21
C PRO A 160 -19.87 30.96 2.33
N VAL A 161 -20.00 29.85 3.07
CA VAL A 161 -18.86 29.00 3.46
C VAL A 161 -18.48 27.96 2.39
N ASN A 162 -19.46 27.42 1.65
CA ASN A 162 -19.24 26.43 0.58
C ASN A 162 -18.32 25.26 1.01
N PHE A 163 -18.54 24.71 2.20
CA PHE A 163 -17.65 23.68 2.76
C PHE A 163 -17.71 22.36 1.99
N GLU A 164 -16.56 21.93 1.45
CA GLU A 164 -16.44 20.69 0.65
C GLU A 164 -16.25 19.42 1.51
N GLY A 165 -16.06 19.56 2.82
CA GLY A 165 -15.77 18.44 3.70
C GLY A 165 -16.95 17.51 4.01
N SER A 166 -16.62 16.37 4.61
CA SER A 166 -17.57 15.40 5.16
C SER A 166 -17.99 15.73 6.62
N LEU A 167 -18.93 14.94 7.17
CA LEU A 167 -19.36 15.06 8.57
C LEU A 167 -18.20 14.94 9.57
N THR A 168 -17.25 14.03 9.32
CA THR A 168 -16.14 13.79 10.25
C THR A 168 -15.13 14.94 10.24
N SER A 169 -14.89 15.57 9.09
CA SER A 169 -14.09 16.79 9.01
C SER A 169 -14.79 17.96 9.69
N LEU A 170 -16.11 18.15 9.47
CA LEU A 170 -16.87 19.20 10.15
C LEU A 170 -16.83 19.03 11.68
N TYR A 171 -16.98 17.80 12.17
CA TYR A 171 -16.83 17.49 13.60
C TYR A 171 -15.46 17.92 14.16
N LYS A 172 -14.37 17.64 13.43
CA LYS A 172 -13.03 18.06 13.84
C LYS A 172 -12.87 19.58 13.87
N VAL A 173 -13.44 20.30 12.92
CA VAL A 173 -13.46 21.78 12.90
C VAL A 173 -14.24 22.33 14.10
N ILE A 174 -15.44 21.79 14.36
CA ILE A 174 -16.29 22.18 15.51
C ILE A 174 -15.56 21.93 16.84
N LYS A 175 -14.91 20.77 16.97
CA LYS A 175 -14.09 20.43 18.14
C LYS A 175 -12.90 21.37 18.31
N ARG A 176 -12.24 21.78 17.23
CA ARG A 176 -11.14 22.77 17.25
C ARG A 176 -11.62 24.13 17.77
N MET A 177 -12.85 24.54 17.44
CA MET A 177 -13.45 25.78 17.90
C MET A 177 -13.92 25.77 19.36
N GLY A 178 -13.88 24.62 20.04
CA GLY A 178 -14.27 24.48 21.45
C GLY A 178 -15.74 24.11 21.69
N PHE A 179 -16.50 23.80 20.64
CA PHE A 179 -17.85 23.25 20.77
C PHE A 179 -17.73 21.72 20.88
N SER A 180 -18.09 21.15 22.04
CA SER A 180 -18.04 19.70 22.30
C SER A 180 -19.42 19.08 22.46
#